data_AF-A0A7S2FJK7-F1
#
_entry.id   AF-A0A7S2FJK7-F1
#
_cell.length_a   1.000
_cell.length_b   1.000
_cell.length_c   1.000
_cell.angle_alpha   90.00
_cell.angle_beta   90.00
_cell.angle_gamma   90.00
#
_symmetry.space_group_name_H-M   'P 1'
#
loop_
_entity.id
_entity.type
_entity.pdbx_description
1 polymer ?
#
loop_
_entity_poly.entity_id
_entity_poly.type
_entity_poly.pdbx_seq_one_letter_code
_entity_poly.pdbx_strand_id
1 'polypeptide(L)'
;GILEKVVSRRAEPFAQACSLLVESEAKEGRGGQAARWLSWMAGQGLRPDAARCSSAIHGLVRLGDAAEASKLLEAAVRAGAGPGTEVYNALIGLHARKGDLAQALRCFMRMAEDGVAPDAVS
;
A
#
# COMPACT_ATOMS: atom_id res chain seq x y z
N GLY A 1 3.44 26.26 17.56
CA GLY A 1 2.49 27.37 17.89
C GLY A 1 1.03 26.91 17.81
N ILE A 2 0.06 27.71 18.27
CA ILE A 2 -1.39 27.35 18.23
C ILE A 2 -1.85 26.99 16.80
N LEU A 3 -1.33 27.70 15.79
CA LEU A 3 -1.62 27.44 14.37
C LEU A 3 -1.20 26.04 13.92
N GLU A 4 0.00 25.57 14.29
CA GLU A 4 0.45 24.20 13.97
C GLU A 4 -0.50 23.16 14.59
N LYS A 5 -0.91 23.35 15.86
CA LYS A 5 -1.87 22.45 16.52
C LYS A 5 -3.24 22.41 15.83
N VAL A 6 -3.73 23.54 15.34
CA VAL A 6 -5.03 23.62 14.63
C VAL A 6 -4.94 22.96 13.25
N VAL A 7 -3.83 23.15 12.53
CA VAL A 7 -3.57 22.49 11.24
C VAL A 7 -3.44 20.97 11.43
N SER A 8 -2.63 20.50 12.39
CA SER A 8 -2.50 19.07 12.69
C SER A 8 -3.83 18.42 13.09
N ARG A 9 -4.68 19.12 13.85
CA ARG A 9 -6.02 18.62 14.24
C ARG A 9 -6.97 18.42 13.05
N ARG A 10 -6.81 19.18 11.96
CA ARG A 10 -7.63 19.03 10.75
C ARG A 10 -7.05 18.03 9.75
N ALA A 11 -5.73 17.90 9.71
CA ALA A 11 -5.04 16.99 8.79
C ALA A 11 -5.27 15.51 9.14
N GLU A 12 -5.30 15.17 10.43
CA GLU A 12 -5.46 13.79 10.91
C GLU A 12 -6.79 13.12 10.49
N PRO A 13 -7.98 13.70 10.76
CA PRO A 13 -9.24 13.12 10.29
C PRO A 13 -9.32 12.98 8.77
N PHE A 14 -8.68 13.89 8.03
CA PHE A 14 -8.67 13.87 6.57
C PHE A 14 -7.82 12.70 6.04
N ALA A 15 -6.63 12.50 6.61
CA ALA A 15 -5.76 11.38 6.26
C ALA A 15 -6.42 10.03 6.58
N GLN A 16 -7.16 9.94 7.68
CA GLN A 16 -7.94 8.75 8.04
C GLN A 16 -9.06 8.47 7.03
N ALA A 17 -9.83 9.50 6.64
CA ALA A 17 -10.89 9.36 5.64
C ALA A 17 -10.34 8.87 4.29
N CYS A 18 -9.22 9.44 3.83
CA CYS A 18 -8.58 8.98 2.59
C CYS A 18 -8.07 7.54 2.70
N SER A 19 -7.49 7.15 3.83
CA SER A 19 -7.01 5.79 4.06
C SER A 19 -8.17 4.77 4.05
N LEU A 20 -9.36 5.15 4.54
CA LEU A 20 -10.56 4.34 4.45
C LEU A 20 -11.04 4.17 2.99
N LEU A 21 -10.97 5.23 2.19
CA LEU A 21 -11.29 5.16 0.76
C LEU A 21 -10.31 4.24 0.01
N VAL A 22 -9.02 4.33 0.30
CA VAL A 22 -8.01 3.39 -0.25
C VAL A 22 -8.39 1.94 0.05
N GLU A 23 -8.76 1.64 1.30
CA GLU A 23 -9.14 0.28 1.71
C GLU A 23 -10.43 -0.20 1.02
N SER A 24 -11.49 0.63 0.99
CA SER A 24 -12.77 0.25 0.38
C SER A 24 -12.64 0.02 -1.11
N GLU A 25 -12.04 0.97 -1.82
CA GLU A 25 -11.87 0.93 -3.27
C GLU A 25 -11.06 -0.30 -3.71
N ALA A 26 -9.97 -0.61 -3.00
CA ALA A 26 -9.14 -1.77 -3.31
C ALA A 26 -9.87 -3.10 -3.06
N LYS A 27 -10.68 -3.20 -1.99
CA LYS A 27 -11.49 -4.41 -1.71
C LYS A 27 -12.57 -4.64 -2.77
N GLU A 28 -13.01 -3.59 -3.45
CA GLU A 28 -13.95 -3.66 -4.58
C GLU A 28 -13.24 -3.82 -5.94
N GLY A 29 -11.93 -4.07 -5.95
CA GLY A 29 -11.14 -4.27 -7.17
C GLY A 29 -10.75 -2.98 -7.89
N ARG A 30 -11.05 -1.81 -7.32
CA ARG A 30 -10.72 -0.49 -7.90
C ARG A 30 -9.34 -0.01 -7.46
N GLY A 31 -8.31 -0.85 -7.66
CA GLY A 31 -6.93 -0.56 -7.25
C GLY A 31 -6.40 0.77 -7.81
N GLY A 32 -6.71 1.11 -9.06
CA GLY A 32 -6.30 2.37 -9.67
C GLY A 32 -6.92 3.59 -8.99
N GLN A 33 -8.14 3.48 -8.47
CA GLN A 33 -8.80 4.56 -7.72
C GLN A 33 -8.16 4.70 -6.33
N ALA A 34 -7.86 3.59 -5.67
CA ALA A 34 -7.10 3.56 -4.42
C ALA A 34 -5.69 4.20 -4.59
N ALA A 35 -4.97 3.89 -5.69
CA ALA A 35 -3.66 4.49 -5.98
C ALA A 35 -3.72 6.00 -6.23
N ARG A 36 -4.82 6.52 -6.78
CA ARG A 36 -5.04 7.96 -6.95
C ARG A 36 -5.19 8.67 -5.60
N TRP A 37 -5.90 8.07 -4.65
CA TRP A 37 -5.99 8.60 -3.28
C TRP A 37 -4.62 8.69 -2.62
N LEU A 38 -3.80 7.64 -2.71
CA LEU A 38 -2.44 7.64 -2.17
C LEU A 38 -1.56 8.73 -2.81
N SER A 39 -1.63 8.88 -4.14
CA SER A 39 -0.88 9.91 -4.87
C SER A 39 -1.32 11.32 -4.46
N TRP A 40 -2.63 11.53 -4.27
CA TRP A 40 -3.17 12.79 -3.79
C TRP A 40 -2.69 13.09 -2.36
N MET A 41 -2.73 12.11 -1.45
CA MET A 41 -2.25 12.27 -0.07
C MET A 41 -0.77 12.65 -0.03
N ALA A 42 0.06 12.00 -0.85
CA ALA A 42 1.48 12.33 -0.98
C ALA A 42 1.68 13.80 -1.41
N GLY A 43 0.89 14.28 -2.38
CA GLY A 43 0.93 15.69 -2.82
C GLY A 43 0.49 16.69 -1.76
N GLN A 44 -0.27 16.26 -0.75
CA GLN A 44 -0.66 17.08 0.41
C GLN A 44 0.30 16.92 1.60
N GLY A 45 1.36 16.12 1.49
CA GLY A 45 2.23 15.77 2.61
C GLY A 45 1.53 14.94 3.70
N LEU A 46 0.42 14.27 3.36
CA LEU A 46 -0.32 13.41 4.26
C LEU A 46 0.16 11.97 4.13
N ARG A 47 0.42 11.34 5.27
CA ARG A 47 0.83 9.93 5.33
C ARG A 47 -0.40 9.04 5.47
N PRO A 48 -0.58 8.02 4.61
CA PRO A 48 -1.65 7.05 4.76
C PRO A 48 -1.38 6.07 5.89
N ASP A 49 -2.45 5.51 6.44
CA ASP A 49 -2.40 4.46 7.45
C ASP A 49 -1.85 3.17 6.82
N ALA A 50 -0.76 2.65 7.39
CA ALA A 50 -0.06 1.48 6.88
C ALA A 50 -0.93 0.20 6.94
N ALA A 51 -1.67 0.01 8.03
CA ALA A 51 -2.52 -1.18 8.20
C ALA A 51 -3.68 -1.20 7.19
N ARG A 52 -4.26 -0.03 6.90
CA ARG A 52 -5.29 0.12 5.86
C ARG A 52 -4.72 -0.13 4.45
N CYS A 53 -3.51 0.34 4.18
CA CYS A 53 -2.81 0.03 2.92
C CYS A 53 -2.51 -1.47 2.79
N SER A 54 -2.02 -2.13 3.84
CA SER A 54 -1.81 -3.58 3.85
C SER A 54 -3.11 -4.33 3.57
N SER A 55 -4.22 -3.96 4.25
CA SER A 55 -5.55 -4.54 4.03
C SER A 55 -6.04 -4.35 2.59
N ALA A 56 -5.83 -3.17 2.01
CA ALA A 56 -6.16 -2.83 0.63
C ALA A 56 -5.41 -3.73 -0.37
N ILE A 57 -4.09 -3.87 -0.20
CA ILE A 57 -3.25 -4.71 -1.07
C ILE A 57 -3.63 -6.18 -0.94
N HIS A 58 -3.88 -6.68 0.28
CA HIS A 58 -4.40 -8.04 0.47
C HIS A 58 -5.78 -8.25 -0.15
N GLY A 59 -6.62 -7.21 -0.22
CA GLY A 59 -7.87 -7.22 -0.99
C GLY A 59 -7.62 -7.57 -2.46
N LEU A 60 -6.74 -6.82 -3.12
CA LEU A 60 -6.39 -7.05 -4.53
C LEU A 60 -5.68 -8.39 -4.76
N VAL A 61 -4.83 -8.82 -3.83
CA VAL A 61 -4.18 -10.13 -3.90
C VAL A 61 -5.20 -11.26 -3.87
N ARG A 62 -6.24 -11.16 -3.01
CA ARG A 62 -7.33 -12.14 -2.95
C ARG A 62 -8.17 -12.18 -4.22
N LEU A 63 -8.35 -11.04 -4.88
CA LEU A 63 -8.99 -10.95 -6.20
C LEU A 63 -8.10 -11.50 -7.33
N GLY A 64 -6.84 -11.81 -7.03
CA GLY A 64 -5.87 -12.28 -8.01
C GLY A 64 -5.38 -11.18 -8.95
N ASP A 65 -5.65 -9.89 -8.66
CA ASP A 65 -5.20 -8.78 -9.50
C ASP A 65 -3.77 -8.34 -9.13
N ALA A 66 -2.81 -9.10 -9.63
CA ALA A 66 -1.39 -8.88 -9.36
C ALA A 66 -0.88 -7.51 -9.89
N ALA A 67 -1.47 -7.02 -10.98
CA ALA A 67 -1.06 -5.76 -11.59
C ALA A 67 -1.49 -4.57 -10.73
N GLU A 68 -2.78 -4.54 -10.34
CA GLU A 68 -3.29 -3.48 -9.47
C GLU A 68 -2.71 -3.57 -8.06
N ALA A 69 -2.50 -4.76 -7.52
CA ALA A 69 -1.87 -4.94 -6.21
C ALA A 69 -0.43 -4.39 -6.18
N SER A 70 0.35 -4.63 -7.24
CA SER A 70 1.74 -4.12 -7.35
C SER A 70 1.76 -2.59 -7.49
N LYS A 71 0.88 -2.02 -8.31
CA LYS A 71 0.75 -0.55 -8.43
C LYS A 71 0.35 0.10 -7.11
N LEU A 72 -0.54 -0.55 -6.36
CA LEU A 72 -1.00 -0.03 -5.08
C LEU A 72 0.11 -0.05 -4.02
N LEU A 73 0.92 -1.12 -3.99
CA LEU A 73 2.12 -1.17 -3.14
C LEU A 73 3.06 0.00 -3.44
N GLU A 74 3.40 0.23 -4.72
CA GLU A 74 4.28 1.33 -5.09
C GLU A 74 3.71 2.70 -4.70
N ALA A 75 2.41 2.90 -4.91
CA ALA A 75 1.73 4.14 -4.53
C ALA A 75 1.75 4.35 -3.01
N ALA A 76 1.59 3.27 -2.22
CA ALA A 76 1.63 3.32 -0.77
C ALA A 76 3.03 3.71 -0.27
N VAL A 77 4.08 3.06 -0.81
CA VAL A 77 5.47 3.38 -0.46
C VAL A 77 5.82 4.83 -0.84
N ARG A 78 5.43 5.29 -2.05
CA ARG A 78 5.62 6.69 -2.46
C ARG A 78 4.89 7.69 -1.58
N ALA A 79 3.72 7.31 -1.04
CA ALA A 79 2.97 8.13 -0.09
C ALA A 79 3.52 8.04 1.35
N GLY A 80 4.60 7.29 1.57
CA GLY A 80 5.26 7.14 2.85
C GLY A 80 4.60 6.12 3.79
N ALA A 81 3.63 5.31 3.33
CA ALA A 81 3.24 4.13 4.10
C ALA A 81 4.45 3.19 4.25
N GLY A 82 4.49 2.45 5.37
CA GLY A 82 5.44 1.36 5.56
C GLY A 82 4.70 0.03 5.49
N PRO A 83 4.53 -0.56 4.29
CA PRO A 83 3.96 -1.90 4.15
C PRO A 83 4.83 -2.91 4.90
N GLY A 84 4.19 -3.85 5.61
CA GLY A 84 4.91 -4.89 6.34
C GLY A 84 5.33 -6.07 5.46
N THR A 85 6.09 -6.98 6.06
CA THR A 85 6.56 -8.23 5.44
C THR A 85 5.41 -9.04 4.83
N GLU A 86 4.26 -9.07 5.50
CA GLU A 86 3.08 -9.81 5.07
C GLU A 86 2.58 -9.39 3.68
N VAL A 87 2.72 -8.11 3.34
CA VAL A 87 2.27 -7.55 2.06
C VAL A 87 3.18 -8.02 0.92
N TYR A 88 4.49 -7.98 1.14
CA TYR A 88 5.49 -8.44 0.19
C TYR A 88 5.32 -9.93 -0.10
N ASN A 89 5.19 -10.74 0.95
CA ASN A 89 5.00 -12.19 0.82
C ASN A 89 3.71 -12.53 0.05
N ALA A 90 2.62 -11.78 0.29
CA ALA A 90 1.37 -11.98 -0.42
C ALA A 90 1.52 -11.69 -1.93
N LEU A 91 2.23 -10.63 -2.31
CA LEU A 91 2.52 -10.29 -3.71
C LEU A 91 3.48 -11.27 -4.38
N ILE A 92 4.55 -11.67 -3.69
CA ILE A 92 5.51 -12.68 -4.15
C ILE A 92 4.77 -13.99 -4.44
N GLY A 93 3.97 -14.47 -3.48
CA GLY A 93 3.18 -15.69 -3.62
C GLY A 93 2.16 -15.61 -4.76
N LEU A 94 1.51 -14.45 -4.95
CA LEU A 94 0.58 -14.24 -6.06
C LEU A 94 1.29 -14.32 -7.42
N HIS A 95 2.41 -13.61 -7.58
CA HIS A 95 3.20 -13.63 -8.82
C HIS A 95 3.76 -15.03 -9.12
N ALA A 96 4.27 -15.72 -8.10
CA ALA A 96 4.75 -17.10 -8.23
C ALA A 96 3.66 -18.06 -8.70
N ARG A 97 2.45 -17.98 -8.12
CA ARG A 97 1.29 -18.80 -8.54
C ARG A 97 0.84 -18.51 -9.97
N LYS A 98 1.08 -17.30 -10.47
CA LYS A 98 0.82 -16.91 -11.87
C LYS A 98 1.96 -17.27 -12.83
N GLY A 99 3.08 -17.79 -12.33
CA GLY A 99 4.27 -18.07 -13.13
C GLY A 99 5.12 -16.84 -13.47
N ASP A 100 4.81 -15.67 -12.92
CA ASP A 100 5.58 -14.44 -13.13
C ASP A 100 6.71 -14.32 -12.10
N LEU A 101 7.71 -15.20 -12.23
CA LEU A 101 8.91 -15.19 -11.38
C LEU A 101 9.69 -13.86 -11.53
N ALA A 102 9.57 -13.24 -12.70
CA ALA A 102 9.93 -11.87 -13.02
C ALA A 102 9.58 -10.87 -11.91
N GLN A 103 8.27 -10.72 -11.71
CA GLN A 103 7.70 -9.82 -10.72
C GLN A 103 7.91 -10.31 -9.29
N ALA A 104 7.86 -11.62 -9.06
CA ALA A 104 8.09 -12.18 -7.73
C ALA A 104 9.49 -11.77 -7.19
N LEU A 105 10.52 -11.91 -8.03
CA LEU A 105 11.89 -11.48 -7.68
C LEU A 105 11.99 -9.96 -7.50
N ARG A 106 11.31 -9.17 -8.34
CA ARG A 106 11.26 -7.71 -8.16
C ARG A 106 10.65 -7.32 -6.82
N CYS A 107 9.54 -7.94 -6.42
CA CYS A 107 8.93 -7.70 -5.11
C CYS A 107 9.88 -8.09 -3.96
N PHE A 108 10.58 -9.21 -4.09
CA PHE A 108 11.57 -9.66 -3.10
C PHE A 108 12.75 -8.68 -2.97
N MET A 109 13.30 -8.20 -4.08
CA MET A 109 14.37 -7.19 -4.05
C MET A 109 13.90 -5.87 -3.46
N ARG A 110 12.69 -5.43 -3.83
CA ARG A 110 12.10 -4.20 -3.32
C ARG A 110 11.90 -4.23 -1.81
N MET A 111 11.54 -5.38 -1.27
CA MET A 111 11.39 -5.59 0.16
C MET A 111 12.67 -5.18 0.93
N ALA A 112 13.84 -5.58 0.43
CA ALA A 112 15.12 -5.22 1.02
C ALA A 112 15.46 -3.73 0.85
N GLU A 113 15.14 -3.13 -0.32
CA GLU A 113 15.32 -1.70 -0.58
C GLU A 113 14.49 -0.82 0.38
N ASP A 114 13.29 -1.28 0.72
CA ASP A 114 12.39 -0.59 1.66
C ASP A 114 12.71 -0.92 3.13
N GLY A 115 13.81 -1.64 3.40
CA GLY A 115 14.29 -1.96 4.75
C GLY A 115 13.44 -3.00 5.49
N VAL A 116 12.64 -3.78 4.77
CA VAL A 116 11.78 -4.83 5.32
C VAL A 116 12.51 -6.17 5.20
N ALA A 117 12.65 -6.89 6.32
CA ALA A 117 13.34 -8.18 6.32
C ALA A 117 12.39 -9.32 5.88
N PRO A 118 12.82 -10.20 4.95
CA PRO A 118 12.11 -11.44 4.64
C PRO A 118 11.84 -12.22 5.92
N ASP A 119 10.61 -12.71 6.10
CA ASP A 119 10.38 -13.71 7.15
C ASP A 119 10.91 -15.08 6.67
N ALA A 120 11.24 -15.95 7.61
CA ALA A 120 11.78 -17.27 7.31
C ALA A 120 10.72 -18.26 6.79
N VAL A 121 9.51 -17.80 6.46
CA VAL A 121 8.37 -18.64 6.08
C VAL A 121 7.88 -18.20 4.70
N SER A 122 8.55 -18.71 3.67
CA SER A 122 8.14 -18.63 2.26
C SER A 122 7.64 -19.98 1.76
#